data_AF-M1DU42-F1
#
_entry.id   AF-M1DU42-F1
#
_cell.length_a   1.000
_cell.length_b   1.000
_cell.length_c   1.000
_cell.angle_alpha   90.00
_cell.angle_beta   90.00
_cell.angle_gamma   90.00
#
_symmetry.space_group_name_H-M   'P 1'
#
loop_
_entity.id
_entity.type
_entity.pdbx_description
1 polymer ?
#
loop_
_entity_poly.entity_id
_entity_poly.type
_entity_poly.pdbx_seq_one_letter_code
_entity_poly.pdbx_strand_id
1 'polypeptide(L)'
;MAVARIAQFLKVGKYAKCVGVGAPVFLVAVLEYLATEVLELAGIAARNDKKTRIIPRHIQLAIRFDAKLCQFLRDMTILNGGVIPNIHNIFLPKRRIALQRPPLLFLRRGRRIRLIIPSLVSRCSPSP
;
A
#
# COMPACT_ATOMS: atom_id res chain seq x y z
N MET A 1 -2.24 -24.60 13.44
CA MET A 1 -1.31 -24.49 14.61
C MET A 1 -1.56 -25.64 15.60
N ALA A 2 -0.60 -26.04 16.46
CA ALA A 2 -0.78 -27.21 17.35
C ALA A 2 -1.30 -26.83 18.75
N VAL A 3 -2.50 -27.34 19.11
CA VAL A 3 -3.17 -27.06 20.39
C VAL A 3 -2.36 -27.50 21.60
N ALA A 4 -1.74 -28.68 21.55
CA ALA A 4 -0.92 -29.19 22.65
C ALA A 4 0.26 -28.27 22.99
N ARG A 5 0.90 -27.65 21.98
CA ARG A 5 2.03 -26.72 22.18
C ARG A 5 1.57 -25.43 22.84
N ILE A 6 0.45 -24.87 22.39
CA ILE A 6 -0.13 -23.65 22.99
C ILE A 6 -0.56 -23.92 24.43
N ALA A 7 -1.19 -25.08 24.72
CA ALA A 7 -1.53 -25.47 26.08
C ALA A 7 -0.29 -25.56 26.99
N GLN A 8 0.82 -26.09 26.48
CA GLN A 8 2.10 -26.12 27.20
C GLN A 8 2.65 -24.71 27.45
N PHE A 9 2.65 -23.82 26.44
CA PHE A 9 3.10 -22.44 26.59
C PHE A 9 2.25 -21.64 27.60
N LEU A 10 0.94 -21.88 27.65
CA LEU A 10 0.07 -21.24 28.64
C LEU A 10 0.39 -21.70 30.07
N LYS A 11 0.77 -22.97 30.27
CA LYS A 11 1.20 -23.49 31.58
C LYS A 11 2.58 -22.96 31.98
N VAL A 12 3.54 -22.96 31.06
CA VAL A 12 4.91 -22.46 31.31
C VAL A 12 4.93 -20.97 31.58
N GLY A 13 4.09 -20.19 30.88
CA GLY A 13 3.99 -18.74 31.07
C GLY A 13 3.35 -18.30 32.38
N LYS A 14 2.75 -19.22 33.16
CA LYS A 14 2.11 -18.95 34.46
C LYS A 14 1.13 -17.75 34.44
N TYR A 15 0.40 -17.55 33.35
CA TYR A 15 -0.57 -16.46 33.20
C TYR A 15 -1.76 -16.55 34.18
N ALA A 16 -2.08 -17.76 34.64
CA ALA A 16 -3.13 -18.03 35.62
C ALA A 16 -2.78 -19.29 36.44
N LYS A 17 -3.44 -19.47 37.60
CA LYS A 17 -3.27 -20.64 38.47
C LYS A 17 -3.66 -21.96 37.78
N CYS A 18 -4.75 -21.93 37.01
CA CYS A 18 -5.26 -23.05 36.22
C CYS A 18 -5.64 -22.56 34.81
N VAL A 19 -5.43 -23.40 33.80
CA VAL A 19 -5.81 -23.11 32.40
C VAL A 19 -6.89 -24.10 31.99
N GLY A 20 -8.07 -23.59 31.61
CA GLY A 20 -9.19 -24.41 31.14
C GLY A 20 -8.89 -25.11 29.81
N VAL A 21 -9.52 -26.26 29.57
CA VAL A 21 -9.26 -27.11 28.39
C VAL A 21 -9.60 -26.40 27.07
N GLY A 22 -10.61 -25.51 27.07
CA GLY A 22 -11.00 -24.75 25.88
C GLY A 22 -10.12 -23.54 25.57
N ALA A 23 -9.34 -23.03 26.53
CA ALA A 23 -8.48 -21.86 26.34
C ALA A 23 -7.43 -22.04 25.23
N PRO A 24 -6.64 -23.13 25.19
CA PRO A 24 -5.67 -23.33 24.11
C PRO A 24 -6.33 -23.54 22.74
N VAL A 25 -7.54 -24.12 22.69
CA VAL A 25 -8.27 -24.32 21.43
C VAL A 25 -8.69 -22.99 20.84
N PHE A 26 -9.30 -22.13 21.65
CA PHE A 26 -9.73 -20.80 21.21
C PHE A 26 -8.54 -19.94 20.77
N LEU A 27 -7.45 -19.93 21.55
CA LEU A 27 -6.27 -19.15 21.21
C LEU A 27 -5.62 -19.61 19.89
N VAL A 28 -5.57 -20.92 19.65
CA VAL A 28 -5.07 -21.48 18.37
C VAL A 28 -5.91 -21.00 17.20
N ALA A 29 -7.24 -21.02 17.32
CA ALA A 29 -8.13 -20.58 16.25
C ALA A 29 -7.89 -19.10 15.89
N VAL A 30 -7.74 -18.23 16.89
CA VAL A 30 -7.46 -16.81 16.67
C VAL A 30 -6.09 -16.59 16.03
N LEU A 31 -5.05 -17.28 16.52
CA LEU A 31 -3.70 -17.16 15.94
C LEU A 31 -3.64 -17.68 14.50
N GLU A 32 -4.37 -18.75 14.20
CA GLU A 32 -4.46 -19.33 12.86
C GLU A 32 -5.21 -18.41 11.90
N TYR A 33 -6.30 -17.80 12.35
CA TYR A 33 -7.02 -16.78 11.59
C TYR A 33 -6.10 -15.61 11.21
N LEU A 34 -5.39 -15.03 12.19
CA LEU A 34 -4.48 -13.90 11.94
C LEU A 34 -3.31 -14.27 11.02
N ALA A 35 -2.72 -15.46 11.21
CA ALA A 35 -1.63 -15.93 10.36
C ALA A 35 -2.09 -16.12 8.90
N THR A 36 -3.32 -16.62 8.72
CA THR A 36 -3.91 -16.83 7.39
C THR A 36 -4.16 -15.50 6.69
N GLU A 37 -4.76 -14.53 7.38
CA GLU A 37 -5.04 -13.19 6.85
C GLU A 37 -3.75 -12.49 6.36
N VAL A 38 -2.70 -12.50 7.19
CA VAL A 38 -1.40 -11.91 6.82
C VAL A 38 -0.78 -12.65 5.62
N LEU A 39 -0.86 -13.99 5.60
CA LEU A 39 -0.26 -14.80 4.55
C LEU A 39 -0.99 -14.66 3.21
N GLU A 40 -2.31 -14.54 3.24
CA GLU A 40 -3.14 -14.30 2.06
C GLU A 40 -2.77 -12.97 1.40
N LEU A 41 -2.79 -11.87 2.17
CA LEU A 41 -2.44 -10.55 1.67
C LEU A 41 -0.98 -10.46 1.22
N ALA A 42 -0.04 -11.07 1.96
CA ALA A 42 1.36 -11.11 1.57
C ALA A 42 1.59 -11.97 0.31
N GLY A 43 0.80 -13.02 0.12
CA GLY A 43 0.79 -13.83 -1.09
C GLY A 43 0.30 -13.03 -2.30
N ILE A 44 -0.77 -12.25 -2.14
CA ILE A 44 -1.25 -11.33 -3.19
C ILE A 44 -0.17 -10.30 -3.53
N ALA A 45 0.47 -9.69 -2.53
CA ALA A 45 1.56 -8.73 -2.75
C ALA A 45 2.76 -9.38 -3.49
N ALA A 46 3.13 -10.61 -3.14
CA ALA A 46 4.19 -11.34 -3.85
C ALA A 46 3.84 -11.60 -5.32
N ARG A 47 2.58 -11.97 -5.59
CA ARG A 47 2.08 -12.20 -6.96
C ARG A 47 2.08 -10.91 -7.78
N ASN A 48 1.73 -9.78 -7.17
CA ASN A 48 1.78 -8.46 -7.82
C ASN A 48 3.22 -8.09 -8.22
N ASP A 49 4.19 -8.43 -7.37
CA ASP A 49 5.62 -8.26 -7.63
C ASP A 49 6.20 -9.35 -8.58
N LYS A 50 5.34 -10.21 -9.14
CA LYS A 50 5.69 -11.34 -10.03
C LYS A 50 6.69 -12.32 -9.40
N LYS A 51 6.64 -12.49 -8.08
CA LYS A 51 7.50 -13.41 -7.32
C LYS A 51 6.67 -14.56 -6.76
N THR A 52 7.26 -15.75 -6.75
CA THR A 52 6.65 -16.95 -6.18
C THR A 52 6.92 -17.09 -4.68
N ARG A 53 7.95 -16.41 -4.16
CA ARG A 53 8.36 -16.45 -2.76
C ARG A 53 7.96 -15.16 -2.02
N ILE A 54 7.41 -15.31 -0.82
CA ILE A 54 7.11 -14.21 0.08
C ILE A 54 8.43 -13.69 0.72
N ILE A 55 8.63 -12.37 0.67
CA ILE A 55 9.79 -11.63 1.18
C ILE A 55 9.27 -10.65 2.25
N PRO A 56 10.09 -10.22 3.24
CA PRO A 56 9.64 -9.24 4.25
C PRO A 56 8.98 -7.98 3.69
N ARG A 57 9.38 -7.54 2.50
CA ARG A 57 8.72 -6.46 1.76
C ARG A 57 7.24 -6.71 1.49
N HIS A 58 6.87 -7.92 1.05
CA HIS A 58 5.48 -8.26 0.75
C HIS A 58 4.62 -8.27 2.02
N ILE A 59 5.20 -8.72 3.15
CA ILE A 59 4.55 -8.71 4.47
C ILE A 59 4.31 -7.26 4.94
N GLN A 60 5.32 -6.40 4.81
CA GLN A 60 5.20 -4.97 5.14
C GLN A 60 4.13 -4.28 4.30
N LEU A 61 4.09 -4.53 2.99
CA LEU A 61 3.06 -3.97 2.12
C LEU A 61 1.67 -4.49 2.52
N ALA A 62 1.51 -5.80 2.72
CA ALA A 62 0.25 -6.39 3.15
C ALA A 62 -0.30 -5.77 4.45
N ILE A 63 0.52 -5.66 5.49
CA ILE A 63 0.11 -5.09 6.78
C ILE A 63 -0.24 -3.61 6.67
N ARG A 64 0.52 -2.84 5.89
CA ARG A 64 0.33 -1.39 5.82
C ARG A 64 -0.78 -0.98 4.85
N PHE A 65 -1.17 -1.85 3.90
CA PHE A 65 -2.32 -1.64 3.03
C PHE A 65 -3.65 -2.06 3.67
N ASP A 66 -3.64 -3.01 4.61
CA ASP A 66 -4.85 -3.37 5.35
C ASP A 66 -5.03 -2.49 6.61
N ALA A 67 -6.21 -1.89 6.76
CA ALA A 67 -6.49 -0.97 7.86
C ALA A 67 -6.49 -1.67 9.23
N LYS A 68 -6.98 -2.91 9.32
CA LYS A 68 -7.10 -3.66 10.57
C LYS A 68 -5.73 -4.08 11.06
N LEU A 69 -4.91 -4.64 10.17
CA LEU A 69 -3.53 -5.05 10.47
C LEU A 69 -2.64 -3.85 10.75
N CYS A 70 -2.79 -2.73 10.04
CA CYS A 70 -2.03 -1.51 10.30
C CYS A 70 -2.34 -0.94 11.69
N GLN A 71 -3.61 -1.03 12.13
CA GLN A 71 -3.99 -0.63 13.49
C GLN A 71 -3.50 -1.63 14.54
N PHE A 72 -3.61 -2.94 14.28
CA PHE A 72 -3.17 -3.99 15.20
C PHE A 72 -1.64 -4.00 15.40
N LEU A 73 -0.87 -3.68 14.36
CA LEU A 73 0.60 -3.73 14.33
C LEU A 73 1.21 -2.32 14.20
N ARG A 74 0.60 -1.31 14.82
CA ARG A 74 0.99 0.09 14.65
C ARG A 74 2.47 0.34 14.96
N ASP A 75 2.92 -0.14 16.11
CA ASP A 75 4.26 0.10 16.68
C ASP A 75 5.28 -1.01 16.34
N MET A 76 4.87 -1.99 15.53
CA MET A 76 5.71 -3.10 15.14
C MET A 76 6.61 -2.73 13.95
N THR A 77 7.90 -3.00 14.08
CA THR A 77 8.89 -2.76 13.02
C THR A 77 9.25 -4.07 12.32
N ILE A 78 9.06 -4.11 11.00
CA ILE A 78 9.42 -5.27 10.17
C ILE A 78 10.81 -5.06 9.58
N LEU A 79 11.75 -5.91 10.00
CA LEU A 79 13.10 -5.95 9.45
C LEU A 79 13.04 -6.22 7.93
N ASN A 80 13.81 -5.45 7.15
CA ASN A 80 13.89 -5.55 5.70
C ASN A 80 12.55 -5.33 4.95
N GLY A 81 11.55 -4.73 5.61
CA GLY A 81 10.24 -4.44 5.02
C GLY A 81 10.18 -3.15 4.21
N GLY A 82 10.99 -2.14 4.54
CA GLY A 82 10.91 -0.79 3.96
C GLY A 82 9.59 -0.07 4.29
N VAL A 83 9.22 0.92 3.48
CA VAL A 83 7.99 1.73 3.66
C VAL A 83 7.08 1.69 2.43
N ILE A 84 5.77 1.94 2.60
CA ILE A 84 4.89 2.17 1.45
C ILE A 84 5.42 3.39 0.67
N PRO A 85 5.56 3.30 -0.67
CA PRO A 85 5.95 4.45 -1.47
C PRO A 85 4.86 5.52 -1.39
N ASN A 86 5.18 6.65 -0.78
CA ASN A 86 4.28 7.81 -0.70
C ASN A 86 5.11 9.09 -0.87
N ILE A 87 4.80 9.88 -1.89
CA ILE A 87 5.48 11.14 -2.19
C ILE A 87 4.44 12.26 -2.09
N HIS A 88 4.63 13.21 -1.18
CA HIS A 88 3.73 14.36 -1.06
C HIS A 88 3.76 15.19 -2.35
N ASN A 89 2.59 15.68 -2.78
CA ASN A 89 2.41 16.43 -4.03
C ASN A 89 3.33 17.65 -4.18
N ILE A 90 3.80 18.21 -3.07
CA ILE A 90 4.72 19.36 -3.02
C ILE A 90 6.06 19.02 -3.68
N PHE A 91 6.51 17.77 -3.58
CA PHE A 91 7.76 17.30 -4.16
C PHE A 91 7.64 16.88 -5.62
N LEU A 92 6.42 16.74 -6.15
CA LEU A 92 6.22 16.40 -7.55
C LEU A 92 6.44 17.64 -8.42
N PRO A 93 7.11 17.52 -9.58
CA PRO A 93 7.26 18.63 -10.49
C PRO A 93 5.86 19.14 -10.87
N LYS A 94 5.64 20.44 -10.71
CA LYS A 94 4.38 21.08 -11.10
C LYS A 94 4.12 20.72 -12.56
N ARG A 95 2.97 20.09 -12.85
CA ARG A 95 2.57 19.74 -14.21
C ARG A 95 2.71 21.00 -15.06
N ARG A 96 3.79 21.09 -15.85
CA ARG A 96 3.75 21.90 -17.06
C ARG A 96 2.80 21.12 -17.94
N ILE A 97 1.56 21.58 -18.03
CA ILE A 97 0.75 21.28 -19.19
C ILE A 97 1.68 21.63 -20.34
N ALA A 98 2.19 20.60 -21.05
CA ALA A 98 2.83 20.83 -22.32
C ALA A 98 1.80 21.67 -23.04
N LEU A 99 2.12 22.95 -23.28
CA LEU A 99 1.38 23.81 -24.19
C LEU A 99 0.96 22.86 -25.29
N GLN A 100 -0.34 22.57 -25.38
CA GLN A 100 -0.87 21.86 -26.52
C GLN A 100 -0.29 22.65 -27.67
N ARG A 101 0.74 22.12 -28.34
CA ARG A 101 1.10 22.64 -29.64
C ARG A 101 -0.22 22.47 -30.36
N PRO A 102 -0.92 23.57 -30.73
CA PRO A 102 -2.16 23.41 -31.44
C PRO A 102 -1.85 22.45 -32.57
N PRO A 103 -2.68 21.42 -32.84
CA PRO A 103 -2.37 20.47 -33.89
C PRO A 103 -2.06 21.32 -35.12
N LEU A 104 -0.83 21.25 -35.62
CA LEU A 104 -0.45 21.89 -36.86
C LEU A 104 -1.24 21.13 -37.92
N LEU A 105 -2.48 21.58 -38.15
CA LEU A 105 -3.29 21.20 -39.29
C LEU A 105 -2.48 21.65 -40.49
N PHE A 106 -1.71 20.71 -41.03
CA PHE A 106 -0.94 20.88 -42.25
C PHE A 106 -1.94 20.89 -43.41
N LEU A 107 -2.67 22.00 -43.56
CA LEU A 107 -3.59 22.18 -44.68
C LEU A 107 -2.76 22.55 -45.91
N ARG A 108 -2.32 21.50 -46.60
CA ARG A 108 -1.63 21.60 -47.88
C ARG A 108 -2.64 22.08 -48.94
N ARG A 109 -2.69 23.39 -49.19
CA ARG A 109 -2.72 24.07 -50.51
C ARG A 109 -3.37 25.47 -50.45
N GLY A 110 -2.54 26.49 -50.75
CA GLY A 110 -2.96 27.64 -51.55
C GLY A 110 -3.70 28.79 -50.86
N ARG A 111 -2.95 29.90 -50.66
CA ARG A 111 -3.37 31.31 -50.48
C ARG A 111 -3.46 31.86 -49.03
N ARG A 112 -2.61 32.89 -48.81
CA ARG A 112 -2.51 33.87 -47.70
C ARG A 112 -2.33 33.33 -46.28
N ILE A 113 -1.10 33.47 -45.79
CA ILE A 113 -0.72 33.31 -44.39
C ILE A 113 -1.14 34.59 -43.64
N ARG A 114 -2.22 34.53 -42.86
CA ARG A 114 -2.41 35.45 -41.73
C ARG A 114 -2.01 34.71 -40.47
N LEU A 115 -0.91 35.14 -39.85
CA LEU A 115 -0.60 34.77 -38.46
C LEU A 115 -1.64 35.46 -37.57
N ILE A 116 -2.67 34.74 -37.17
CA ILE A 116 -3.52 35.18 -36.06
C ILE A 116 -2.76 34.79 -34.80
N ILE A 117 -2.06 35.77 -34.21
CA ILE A 117 -1.54 35.68 -32.84
C ILE A 117 -2.78 35.69 -31.93
N PRO A 118 -3.10 34.63 -31.17
CA PRO A 118 -4.07 34.77 -30.10
C PRO A 118 -3.41 35.60 -29.01
N SER A 119 -3.97 36.78 -28.79
CA SER A 119 -3.62 37.70 -27.71
C SER A 119 -3.57 36.97 -26.38
N LEU A 120 -2.42 37.08 -25.71
CA LEU A 120 -2.24 36.75 -24.30
C LEU A 120 -3.27 37.50 -23.46
N VAL A 121 -4.28 36.79 -22.96
CA VAL A 121 -5.10 37.25 -21.83
C VAL A 121 -5.04 36.21 -20.73
N SER A 122 -4.03 36.42 -19.88
CA SER A 122 -4.10 36.37 -18.42
C SER A 122 -5.45 35.93 -17.84
N ARG A 123 -5.47 34.76 -17.17
CA ARG A 123 -6.32 34.47 -16.01
C ARG A 123 -5.86 33.18 -15.32
N CYS A 124 -4.85 33.31 -14.45
CA CYS A 124 -4.67 32.40 -13.33
C CYS A 124 -4.41 33.26 -12.09
N SER A 125 -5.48 33.63 -11.41
CA SER A 125 -5.43 34.00 -9.99
C SER A 125 -5.32 32.71 -9.17
N PRO A 126 -4.34 32.58 -8.25
CA PRO A 126 -4.42 31.60 -7.19
C PRO A 126 -5.19 32.23 -6.02
N SER A 127 -6.29 31.62 -5.61
CA SER A 127 -6.95 31.91 -4.33
C SER A 127 -6.53 30.85 -3.29
N PRO A 128 -6.51 31.22 -1.98
CA PRO A 128 -5.60 30.68 -0.97
C PRO A 128 -5.87 29.24 -0.52
#